data_AF-A0A7S1H4I7-F1
#
_entry.id   AF-A0A7S1H4I7-F1
#
_cell.length_a   1.000
_cell.length_b   1.000
_cell.length_c   1.000
_cell.angle_alpha   90.00
_cell.angle_beta   90.00
_cell.angle_gamma   90.00
#
_symmetry.space_group_name_H-M   'P 1'
#
loop_
_entity.id
_entity.type
_entity.pdbx_description
1 polymer ?
#
loop_
_entity_poly.entity_id
_entity_poly.type
_entity_poly.pdbx_seq_one_letter_code
_entity_poly.pdbx_strand_id
1 'polypeptide(L)'
;TDDRDEQHIKEMAAANNPAVAELLRKQDHAKAIEAEIMSLTEVLDNMPGKPGVKGPLVDREGFPRADVDVHEVRRHRNRIACLQTDHVAAMKEVEQSLFALHQATKGGRVSVQPLDSEPSGPNSTPQAAAPSHEAAPQQQQEQAAAVRGEEAFAVVDQVSDSSPASRAGLVVGDRLVSMGHVTREEISAQGMGVLSGVVRNHEGRPLAVRVMREGGSVVEFSLTPGPWAGQGLLGCHLSPL
;
A
#
# COMPACT_ATOMS: atom_id res chain seq x y z
N THR A 1 -11.32 -24.74 24.17
CA THR A 1 -10.02 -25.16 24.73
C THR A 1 -8.90 -24.29 24.19
N ASP A 2 -9.02 -23.77 22.96
CA ASP A 2 -8.07 -22.84 22.31
C ASP A 2 -7.73 -21.54 23.07
N ASP A 3 -8.71 -20.78 23.57
CA ASP A 3 -8.43 -19.43 24.11
C ASP A 3 -7.45 -19.40 25.29
N ARG A 4 -7.45 -20.43 26.14
CA ARG A 4 -6.54 -20.51 27.29
C ARG A 4 -5.11 -20.82 26.88
N ASP A 5 -4.95 -21.69 25.88
CA ASP A 5 -3.64 -22.06 25.35
C ASP A 5 -3.03 -20.89 24.55
N GLU A 6 -3.85 -20.16 23.78
CA GLU A 6 -3.42 -18.93 23.11
C GLU A 6 -2.99 -17.83 24.08
N GLN A 7 -3.75 -17.61 25.16
CA GLN A 7 -3.41 -16.62 26.17
C GLN A 7 -2.09 -16.97 26.87
N HIS A 8 -1.89 -18.25 27.20
CA HIS A 8 -0.66 -18.71 27.82
C HIS A 8 0.57 -18.56 26.90
N ILE A 9 0.43 -18.83 25.59
CA ILE A 9 1.51 -18.61 24.62
C ILE A 9 1.84 -17.11 24.48
N LYS A 10 0.82 -16.26 24.40
CA LYS A 10 0.99 -14.80 24.34
C LYS A 10 1.67 -14.27 25.60
N GLU A 11 1.30 -14.78 26.78
CA GLU A 11 1.87 -14.40 28.06
C GLU A 11 3.35 -14.82 28.18
N MET A 12 3.69 -16.04 27.77
CA MET A 12 5.09 -16.50 27.74
C MET A 12 5.95 -15.72 26.73
N ALA A 13 5.41 -15.37 25.56
CA ALA A 13 6.11 -14.57 24.56
C ALA A 13 6.31 -13.11 25.00
N ALA A 14 5.31 -12.53 25.65
CA ALA A 14 5.38 -11.18 26.23
C ALA A 14 6.39 -11.08 27.38
N ALA A 15 6.48 -12.11 28.22
CA ALA A 15 7.44 -12.16 29.33
C ALA A 15 8.90 -12.19 28.86
N ASN A 16 9.17 -12.73 27.67
CA ASN A 16 10.52 -12.90 27.14
C ASN A 16 10.99 -11.73 26.24
N ASN A 17 10.07 -10.88 25.77
CA ASN A 17 10.42 -9.74 24.91
C ASN A 17 9.47 -8.55 25.13
N PRO A 18 9.96 -7.40 25.64
CA PRO A 18 9.12 -6.23 25.92
C PRO A 18 8.48 -5.64 24.66
N ALA A 19 9.12 -5.77 23.48
CA ALA A 19 8.55 -5.30 22.22
C ALA A 19 7.40 -6.20 21.74
N VAL A 20 7.42 -7.50 22.05
CA VAL A 20 6.28 -8.41 21.82
C VAL A 20 5.13 -8.07 22.75
N ALA A 21 5.41 -7.72 24.01
CA ALA A 21 4.38 -7.26 24.95
C ALA A 21 3.71 -5.95 24.49
N GLU A 22 4.48 -5.01 23.92
CA GLU A 22 3.93 -3.78 23.34
C GLU A 22 3.06 -4.06 22.10
N LEU A 23 3.52 -4.94 21.20
CA LEU A 23 2.75 -5.37 20.02
C LEU A 23 1.39 -5.96 20.43
N LEU A 24 1.38 -6.85 21.42
CA LEU A 24 0.15 -7.47 21.92
C LEU A 24 -0.82 -6.41 22.48
N ARG A 25 -0.34 -5.42 23.23
CA ARG A 25 -1.19 -4.32 23.71
C ARG A 25 -1.80 -3.51 22.58
N LYS A 26 -1.03 -3.20 21.52
CA LYS A 26 -1.53 -2.50 20.34
C LYS A 26 -2.58 -3.33 19.60
N GLN A 27 -2.37 -4.63 19.49
CA GLN A 27 -3.33 -5.56 18.92
C GLN A 27 -4.63 -5.63 19.74
N ASP A 28 -4.53 -5.72 21.07
CA ASP A 28 -5.69 -5.73 21.96
C ASP A 28 -6.46 -4.41 21.90
N HIS A 29 -5.77 -3.28 21.77
CA HIS A 29 -6.39 -1.98 21.53
C HIS A 29 -7.16 -1.94 20.21
N ALA A 30 -6.57 -2.41 19.11
CA ALA A 30 -7.25 -2.49 17.81
C ALA A 30 -8.51 -3.37 17.88
N LYS A 31 -8.44 -4.53 18.54
CA LYS A 31 -9.59 -5.40 18.78
C LYS A 31 -10.69 -4.73 19.61
N ALA A 32 -10.32 -3.95 20.63
CA ALA A 32 -11.29 -3.22 21.43
C ALA A 32 -12.04 -2.17 20.60
N ILE A 33 -11.34 -1.47 19.70
CA ILE A 33 -11.97 -0.53 18.76
C ILE A 33 -12.93 -1.26 17.82
N GLU A 34 -12.50 -2.39 17.23
CA GLU A 34 -13.34 -3.21 16.35
C GLU A 34 -14.61 -3.69 17.06
N ALA A 35 -14.48 -4.18 18.30
CA ALA A 35 -15.61 -4.60 19.12
C ALA A 35 -16.60 -3.44 19.39
N GLU A 36 -16.10 -2.22 19.63
CA GLU A 36 -16.95 -1.03 19.80
C GLU A 36 -17.67 -0.66 18.49
N ILE A 37 -16.97 -0.72 17.34
CA ILE A 37 -17.58 -0.49 16.02
C ILE A 37 -18.70 -1.51 15.76
N MET A 38 -18.46 -2.78 16.05
CA MET A 38 -19.47 -3.84 15.89
C MET A 38 -20.68 -3.58 16.79
N SER A 39 -20.47 -3.25 18.06
CA SER A 39 -21.54 -2.94 19.01
C SER A 39 -22.39 -1.76 18.54
N LEU A 40 -21.78 -0.67 18.09
CA LEU A 40 -22.50 0.50 17.58
C LEU A 40 -23.25 0.22 16.29
N THR A 41 -22.69 -0.63 15.42
CA THR A 41 -23.35 -1.07 14.19
C THR A 41 -24.59 -1.90 14.51
N GLU A 42 -24.48 -2.85 15.44
CA GLU A 42 -25.60 -3.65 15.92
C GLU A 42 -26.71 -2.80 16.56
N VAL A 43 -26.34 -1.77 17.34
CA VAL A 43 -27.31 -0.79 17.88
C VAL A 43 -28.06 -0.08 16.75
N LEU A 44 -27.37 0.37 15.70
CA LEU A 44 -27.99 1.05 14.55
C LEU A 44 -28.90 0.14 13.73
N ASP A 45 -28.58 -1.15 13.63
CA ASP A 45 -29.36 -2.14 12.88
C ASP A 45 -30.61 -2.61 13.64
N ASN A 46 -30.56 -2.57 14.98
CA ASN A 46 -31.67 -2.92 15.87
C ASN A 46 -32.58 -1.74 16.25
N MET A 47 -32.19 -0.50 15.92
CA MET A 47 -32.99 0.70 16.16
C MET A 47 -34.28 0.71 15.29
N PRO A 48 -35.41 1.28 15.77
CA PRO A 48 -36.59 1.51 14.94
C PRO A 48 -36.26 2.27 13.65
N GLY A 49 -36.91 1.89 12.56
CA GLY A 49 -36.61 2.42 11.23
C GLY A 49 -35.32 1.88 10.59
N LYS A 50 -34.55 1.06 11.31
CA LYS A 50 -33.31 0.39 10.86
C LYS A 50 -32.44 1.30 9.99
N PRO A 51 -32.04 2.47 10.52
CA PRO A 51 -31.28 3.45 9.76
C PRO A 51 -29.94 2.89 9.26
N GLY A 52 -29.36 1.92 9.98
CA GLY A 52 -28.03 1.38 9.71
C GLY A 52 -26.94 2.47 9.69
N VAL A 53 -25.75 2.12 9.21
CA VAL A 53 -24.60 3.05 9.17
C VAL A 53 -24.72 4.09 8.05
N LYS A 54 -25.40 3.77 6.94
CA LYS A 54 -25.45 4.62 5.73
C LYS A 54 -26.86 4.99 5.24
N GLY A 55 -27.93 4.53 5.89
CA GLY A 55 -29.30 4.78 5.43
C GLY A 55 -29.73 6.27 5.52
N PRO A 56 -30.74 6.67 4.74
CA PRO A 56 -31.25 8.04 4.74
C PRO A 56 -31.90 8.41 6.08
N LEU A 57 -31.69 9.66 6.52
CA LEU A 57 -32.26 10.23 7.76
C LEU A 57 -33.42 11.20 7.51
N VAL A 58 -33.74 11.43 6.23
CA VAL A 58 -34.86 12.26 5.80
C VAL A 58 -35.83 11.41 5.00
N ASP A 59 -37.10 11.77 5.05
CA ASP A 59 -38.15 11.15 4.26
C ASP A 59 -38.19 11.69 2.82
N ARG A 60 -39.21 11.32 2.06
CA ARG A 60 -39.39 11.73 0.66
C ARG A 60 -39.76 13.21 0.50
N GLU A 61 -40.27 13.82 1.56
CA GLU A 61 -40.68 15.23 1.60
C GLU A 61 -39.54 16.13 2.11
N GLY A 62 -38.43 15.55 2.55
CA GLY A 62 -37.24 16.26 3.01
C GLY A 62 -37.26 16.57 4.51
N PHE A 63 -38.21 16.02 5.26
CA PHE A 63 -38.30 16.19 6.71
C PHE A 63 -37.52 15.09 7.45
N PRO A 64 -37.05 15.34 8.69
CA PRO A 64 -36.44 14.30 9.52
C PRO A 64 -37.39 13.11 9.68
N ARG A 65 -36.86 11.91 9.44
CA ARG A 65 -37.64 10.68 9.55
C ARG A 65 -38.27 10.55 10.93
N ALA A 66 -39.60 10.42 10.97
CA ALA A 66 -40.35 10.30 12.22
C ALA A 66 -40.22 8.92 12.89
N ASP A 67 -39.79 7.90 12.14
CA ASP A 67 -39.66 6.52 12.61
C ASP A 67 -38.32 6.24 13.30
N VAL A 68 -37.41 7.22 13.37
CA VAL A 68 -36.08 7.08 13.94
C VAL A 68 -35.66 8.33 14.69
N ASP A 69 -34.94 8.16 15.80
CA ASP A 69 -34.27 9.27 16.45
C ASP A 69 -33.03 9.70 15.63
N VAL A 70 -33.21 10.70 14.77
CA VAL A 70 -32.15 11.22 13.90
C VAL A 70 -30.93 11.73 14.70
N HIS A 71 -31.12 12.21 15.92
CA HIS A 71 -30.02 12.70 16.75
C HIS A 71 -29.12 11.55 17.23
N GLU A 72 -29.72 10.53 17.83
CA GLU A 72 -28.96 9.36 18.30
C GLU A 72 -28.27 8.62 17.14
N VAL A 73 -28.94 8.48 15.99
CA VAL A 73 -28.30 7.89 14.81
C VAL A 73 -27.06 8.67 14.37
N ARG A 74 -27.15 10.00 14.34
CA ARG A 74 -25.99 10.84 13.97
C ARG A 74 -24.85 10.67 14.96
N ARG A 75 -25.15 10.60 16.26
CA ARG A 75 -24.15 10.37 17.30
C ARG A 75 -23.44 9.03 17.12
N HIS A 76 -24.19 7.94 16.93
CA HIS A 76 -23.60 6.62 16.70
C HIS A 76 -22.79 6.56 15.41
N ARG A 77 -23.30 7.10 14.29
CA ARG A 77 -22.55 7.14 13.02
C ARG A 77 -21.28 7.97 13.11
N ASN A 78 -21.32 9.11 13.80
CA ASN A 78 -20.14 9.92 14.02
C ASN A 78 -19.10 9.17 14.85
N ARG A 79 -19.53 8.50 15.93
CA ARG A 79 -18.65 7.67 16.76
C ARG A 79 -18.02 6.53 15.94
N ILE A 80 -18.79 5.83 15.12
CA ILE A 80 -18.28 4.80 14.21
C ILE A 80 -17.24 5.38 13.25
N ALA A 81 -17.50 6.54 12.64
CA ALA A 81 -16.55 7.16 11.71
C ALA A 81 -15.21 7.52 12.38
N CYS A 82 -15.26 8.05 13.60
CA CYS A 82 -14.06 8.31 14.40
C CYS A 82 -13.31 7.00 14.71
N LEU A 83 -14.01 5.98 15.23
CA LEU A 83 -13.41 4.69 15.56
C LEU A 83 -12.84 3.97 14.34
N GLN A 84 -13.47 4.06 13.17
CA GLN A 84 -12.94 3.49 11.93
C GLN A 84 -11.62 4.15 11.55
N THR A 85 -11.53 5.47 11.70
CA THR A 85 -10.28 6.22 11.46
C THR A 85 -9.21 5.82 12.47
N ASP A 86 -9.58 5.73 13.75
CA ASP A 86 -8.69 5.33 14.84
C ASP A 86 -8.19 3.88 14.67
N HIS A 87 -9.06 2.97 14.20
CA HIS A 87 -8.71 1.57 13.93
C HIS A 87 -7.67 1.47 12.82
N VAL A 88 -7.83 2.23 11.73
CA VAL A 88 -6.83 2.29 10.64
C VAL A 88 -5.48 2.77 11.17
N ALA A 89 -5.47 3.79 12.04
CA ALA A 89 -4.25 4.27 12.69
C ALA A 89 -3.63 3.20 13.62
N ALA A 90 -4.42 2.57 14.48
CA ALA A 90 -3.98 1.52 15.38
C ALA A 90 -3.38 0.31 14.62
N MET A 91 -3.99 -0.07 13.49
CA MET A 91 -3.48 -1.16 12.67
C MET A 91 -2.14 -0.85 12.00
N LYS A 92 -1.95 0.40 11.58
CA LYS A 92 -0.65 0.87 11.08
C LYS A 92 0.44 0.79 12.14
N GLU A 93 0.12 1.12 13.41
CA GLU A 93 1.08 0.98 14.50
C GLU A 93 1.45 -0.48 14.79
N VAL A 94 0.47 -1.39 14.72
CA VAL A 94 0.71 -2.84 14.84
C VAL A 94 1.64 -3.34 13.73
N GLU A 95 1.40 -2.95 12.48
CA GLU A 95 2.26 -3.29 11.34
C GLU A 95 3.70 -2.81 11.57
N GLN A 96 3.88 -1.56 11.98
CA GLN A 96 5.21 -0.99 12.25
C GLN A 96 5.94 -1.72 13.39
N SER A 97 5.24 -2.01 14.49
CA SER A 97 5.82 -2.76 15.61
C SER A 97 6.21 -4.19 15.22
N LEU A 98 5.38 -4.87 14.41
CA LEU A 98 5.69 -6.19 13.89
C LEU A 98 6.92 -6.16 12.97
N PHE A 99 6.98 -5.18 12.06
CA PHE A 99 8.11 -5.00 11.16
C PHE A 99 9.41 -4.71 11.91
N ALA A 100 9.37 -3.87 12.96
CA ALA A 100 10.52 -3.59 13.81
C ALA A 100 11.02 -4.85 14.54
N LEU A 101 10.11 -5.68 15.07
CA LEU A 101 10.45 -6.96 15.70
C LEU A 101 11.12 -7.94 14.73
N HIS A 102 10.60 -8.05 13.51
CA HIS A 102 11.17 -8.91 12.49
C HIS A 102 12.57 -8.45 12.05
N GLN A 103 12.78 -7.15 11.87
CA GLN A 103 14.10 -6.60 11.58
C GLN A 103 15.11 -6.85 12.72
N ALA A 104 14.71 -6.63 13.98
CA ALA A 104 15.57 -6.84 15.14
C ALA A 104 15.95 -8.31 15.33
N THR A 105 15.03 -9.24 15.09
CA THR A 105 15.27 -10.69 15.23
C THR A 105 16.19 -11.21 14.11
N LYS A 106 16.06 -10.65 12.89
CA LYS A 106 16.93 -10.96 11.75
C LYS A 106 18.40 -10.53 11.97
N GLY A 107 18.66 -9.61 12.90
CA GLY A 107 20.01 -9.21 13.30
C GLY A 107 20.70 -10.14 14.32
N GLY A 108 20.00 -11.12 14.91
CA GLY A 108 20.48 -11.87 16.07
C GLY A 108 20.87 -13.34 15.86
N ARG A 109 20.39 -14.03 14.81
CA ARG A 109 20.88 -15.36 14.38
C ARG A 109 20.27 -15.73 13.03
N VAL A 110 21.14 -16.20 12.15
CA VAL A 110 20.90 -16.65 10.76
C VAL A 110 20.76 -15.50 9.75
N SER A 111 21.93 -15.12 9.24
CA SER A 111 22.13 -14.82 7.84
C SER A 111 21.46 -15.90 6.96
N VAL A 112 20.28 -15.60 6.42
CA VAL A 112 19.91 -16.12 5.11
C VAL A 112 20.48 -15.14 4.09
N GLN A 113 21.74 -15.38 3.74
CA GLN A 113 22.17 -15.12 2.36
C GLN A 113 21.30 -16.04 1.48
N PRO A 114 20.82 -15.60 0.30
CA PRO A 114 20.85 -16.51 -0.83
C PRO A 114 22.33 -16.77 -1.11
N LEU A 115 22.72 -18.03 -0.94
CA LEU A 115 24.03 -18.63 -1.15
C LEU A 115 24.99 -17.84 -2.08
N ASP A 116 26.20 -17.53 -1.61
CA ASP A 116 27.38 -18.41 -1.74
C ASP A 116 28.68 -17.70 -1.32
N SER A 117 29.47 -18.37 -0.49
CA SER A 117 30.82 -17.96 -0.08
C SER A 117 31.88 -18.47 -1.07
N GLU A 118 32.62 -17.54 -1.68
CA GLU A 118 34.10 -17.51 -1.83
C GLU A 118 34.87 -18.66 -2.57
N PRO A 119 36.10 -18.44 -3.14
CA PRO A 119 37.12 -17.53 -2.61
C PRO A 119 37.91 -16.65 -3.59
N SER A 120 38.34 -15.50 -3.02
CA SER A 120 39.67 -14.88 -3.10
C SER A 120 40.54 -15.03 -4.36
N GLY A 121 40.96 -13.86 -4.88
CA GLY A 121 42.29 -13.68 -5.47
C GLY A 121 42.32 -12.94 -6.82
N PRO A 122 43.37 -12.15 -7.12
CA PRO A 122 43.21 -10.80 -7.66
C PRO A 122 43.69 -10.69 -9.12
N ASN A 123 43.03 -9.90 -9.97
CA ASN A 123 43.76 -9.11 -10.97
C ASN A 123 42.88 -8.09 -11.72
N SER A 124 43.33 -6.85 -11.68
CA SER A 124 43.53 -5.93 -12.81
C SER A 124 42.68 -6.08 -14.08
N THR A 125 41.99 -4.97 -14.41
CA THR A 125 41.69 -4.42 -15.76
C THR A 125 42.74 -4.78 -16.85
N PRO A 126 42.48 -4.65 -18.17
CA PRO A 126 41.32 -4.03 -18.85
C PRO A 126 40.86 -4.72 -20.18
N GLN A 127 39.84 -4.10 -20.82
CA GLN A 127 39.78 -3.82 -22.27
C GLN A 127 38.91 -4.68 -23.21
N ALA A 128 38.13 -3.90 -23.99
CA ALA A 128 37.32 -4.17 -25.17
C ALA A 128 37.66 -5.37 -26.08
N ALA A 129 36.61 -6.09 -26.50
CA ALA A 129 36.26 -6.35 -27.92
C ALA A 129 35.03 -7.29 -28.01
N ALA A 130 34.05 -6.94 -28.85
CA ALA A 130 33.06 -7.88 -29.40
C ALA A 130 33.72 -8.78 -30.49
N PRO A 131 33.05 -9.74 -31.19
CA PRO A 131 31.66 -10.27 -31.11
C PRO A 131 31.52 -11.83 -31.25
N SER A 132 30.26 -12.30 -31.24
CA SER A 132 29.68 -13.45 -32.02
C SER A 132 29.50 -14.86 -31.40
N HIS A 133 28.22 -15.24 -31.34
CA HIS A 133 27.57 -16.54 -31.63
C HIS A 133 27.43 -17.65 -30.56
N GLU A 134 26.14 -17.89 -30.27
CA GLU A 134 25.46 -19.18 -30.05
C GLU A 134 25.79 -20.02 -28.81
N ALA A 135 24.93 -19.91 -27.79
CA ALA A 135 24.16 -21.04 -27.23
C ALA A 135 23.22 -20.55 -26.09
N ALA A 136 21.91 -20.56 -26.34
CA ALA A 136 20.88 -20.68 -25.30
C ALA A 136 20.84 -22.15 -24.80
N PRO A 137 20.16 -22.53 -23.69
CA PRO A 137 19.08 -21.80 -23.01
C PRO A 137 19.06 -21.89 -21.47
N GLN A 138 18.02 -21.29 -20.88
CA GLN A 138 17.42 -21.57 -19.55
C GLN A 138 17.69 -20.55 -18.44
N GLN A 139 16.83 -19.52 -18.37
CA GLN A 139 16.19 -18.99 -17.13
C GLN A 139 15.22 -17.81 -17.45
N GLN A 140 14.38 -17.95 -18.48
CA GLN A 140 13.46 -16.86 -18.90
C GLN A 140 11.98 -17.27 -18.95
N GLN A 141 11.58 -18.29 -18.19
CA GLN A 141 10.23 -18.85 -18.30
C GLN A 141 9.38 -18.82 -17.01
N GLU A 142 9.69 -17.95 -16.05
CA GLU A 142 8.93 -17.85 -14.79
C GLU A 142 8.55 -16.41 -14.39
N GLN A 143 8.29 -15.53 -15.36
CA GLN A 143 7.71 -14.19 -15.10
C GLN A 143 6.47 -13.88 -15.95
N ALA A 144 5.89 -14.90 -16.60
CA ALA A 144 4.65 -14.79 -17.36
C ALA A 144 3.38 -15.06 -16.52
N ALA A 145 3.47 -15.24 -15.20
CA ALA A 145 2.36 -15.73 -14.38
C ALA A 145 1.71 -14.71 -13.41
N ALA A 146 2.15 -13.45 -13.36
CA ALA A 146 1.59 -12.44 -12.45
C ALA A 146 0.55 -11.49 -13.09
N VAL A 147 0.04 -11.77 -14.29
CA VAL A 147 -0.95 -10.91 -15.00
C VAL A 147 -2.38 -11.20 -14.53
N ARG A 148 -2.63 -11.29 -13.22
CA ARG A 148 -3.98 -11.49 -12.68
C ARG A 148 -4.21 -10.57 -11.48
N GLY A 149 -4.61 -9.33 -11.76
CA GLY A 149 -5.20 -8.43 -10.75
C GLY A 149 -4.62 -7.02 -10.67
N GLU A 150 -3.69 -6.64 -11.54
CA GLU A 150 -3.15 -5.28 -11.54
C GLU A 150 -4.12 -4.29 -12.21
N GLU A 151 -4.94 -3.66 -11.38
CA GLU A 151 -5.87 -2.63 -11.82
C GLU A 151 -5.14 -1.29 -11.97
N ALA A 152 -5.21 -0.69 -13.16
CA ALA A 152 -4.73 0.67 -13.36
C ALA A 152 -5.59 1.68 -12.58
N PHE A 153 -4.98 2.76 -12.10
CA PHE A 153 -5.68 3.82 -11.35
C PHE A 153 -5.66 5.18 -12.06
N ALA A 154 -4.76 5.39 -13.01
CA ALA A 154 -4.66 6.64 -13.76
C ALA A 154 -4.29 6.40 -15.22
N VAL A 155 -4.55 7.37 -16.08
CA VAL A 155 -4.09 7.42 -17.47
C VAL A 155 -3.19 8.64 -17.68
N VAL A 156 -2.18 8.47 -18.52
CA VAL A 156 -1.28 9.55 -18.90
C VAL A 156 -1.87 10.30 -20.10
N ASP A 157 -2.32 11.53 -19.89
CA ASP A 157 -2.90 12.33 -20.99
C ASP A 157 -1.85 13.13 -21.74
N GLN A 158 -0.79 13.55 -21.04
CA GLN A 158 0.25 14.40 -21.59
C GLN A 158 1.60 14.04 -21.01
N VAL A 159 2.63 14.05 -21.85
CA VAL A 159 4.03 13.95 -21.47
C VAL A 159 4.78 15.08 -22.17
N SER A 160 5.50 15.89 -21.41
CA SER A 160 6.29 16.98 -21.97
C SER A 160 7.62 16.47 -22.51
N ASP A 161 8.05 17.01 -23.63
CA ASP A 161 9.35 16.67 -24.23
C ASP A 161 10.51 16.97 -23.28
N SER A 162 11.53 16.11 -23.31
CA SER A 162 12.72 16.22 -22.45
C SER A 162 12.43 16.21 -20.94
N SER A 163 11.22 15.89 -20.51
CA SER A 163 10.86 15.75 -19.10
C SER A 163 11.41 14.43 -18.50
N PRO A 164 11.50 14.32 -17.16
CA PRO A 164 11.77 13.04 -16.50
C PRO A 164 10.87 11.89 -16.96
N ALA A 165 9.58 12.14 -17.16
CA ALA A 165 8.63 11.15 -17.66
C ALA A 165 8.93 10.70 -19.10
N SER A 166 9.24 11.65 -20.00
CA SER A 166 9.63 11.34 -21.38
C SER A 166 10.92 10.52 -21.45
N ARG A 167 11.95 10.91 -20.67
CA ARG A 167 13.24 10.19 -20.62
C ARG A 167 13.11 8.78 -20.03
N ALA A 168 12.15 8.57 -19.13
CA ALA A 168 11.84 7.27 -18.56
C ALA A 168 11.07 6.36 -19.53
N GLY A 169 10.55 6.90 -20.63
CA GLY A 169 9.79 6.16 -21.64
C GLY A 169 8.29 6.06 -21.35
N LEU A 170 7.75 6.97 -20.54
CA LEU A 170 6.31 7.13 -20.35
C LEU A 170 5.70 7.73 -21.62
N VAL A 171 4.60 7.16 -22.10
CA VAL A 171 3.91 7.59 -23.32
C VAL A 171 2.47 8.02 -22.99
N VAL A 172 1.93 8.95 -23.79
CA VAL A 172 0.51 9.31 -23.71
C VAL A 172 -0.36 8.09 -24.01
N GLY A 173 -1.39 7.86 -23.18
CA GLY A 173 -2.25 6.68 -23.23
C GLY A 173 -1.82 5.54 -22.31
N ASP A 174 -0.63 5.62 -21.71
CA ASP A 174 -0.20 4.63 -20.70
C ASP A 174 -1.14 4.67 -19.49
N ARG A 175 -1.58 3.48 -19.06
CA ARG A 175 -2.41 3.32 -17.86
C ARG A 175 -1.53 2.95 -16.68
N LEU A 176 -1.47 3.82 -15.68
CA LEU A 176 -0.62 3.65 -14.52
C LEU A 176 -1.16 2.56 -13.59
N VAL A 177 -0.34 1.54 -13.34
CA VAL A 177 -0.65 0.42 -12.43
C VAL A 177 -0.02 0.65 -11.08
N SER A 178 1.24 1.05 -11.05
CA SER A 178 1.95 1.37 -9.82
C SER A 178 3.01 2.44 -10.02
N MET A 179 3.27 3.19 -8.95
CA MET A 179 4.36 4.16 -8.87
C MET A 179 5.05 3.99 -7.51
N GLY A 180 6.20 3.33 -7.50
CA GLY A 180 6.90 2.89 -6.30
C GLY A 180 6.04 1.90 -5.51
N HIS A 181 5.63 2.29 -4.31
CA HIS A 181 4.74 1.51 -3.44
C HIS A 181 3.25 1.83 -3.66
N VAL A 182 2.93 2.86 -4.44
CA VAL A 182 1.55 3.30 -4.63
C VAL A 182 0.88 2.44 -5.69
N THR A 183 -0.20 1.77 -5.29
CA THR A 183 -1.09 0.95 -6.13
C THR A 183 -2.49 1.55 -6.15
N ARG A 184 -3.42 0.94 -6.88
CA ARG A 184 -4.83 1.38 -6.90
C ARG A 184 -5.48 1.35 -5.52
N GLU A 185 -5.13 0.39 -4.68
CA GLU A 185 -5.64 0.30 -3.30
C GLU A 185 -5.30 1.55 -2.50
N GLU A 186 -4.03 1.97 -2.56
CA GLU A 186 -3.53 3.17 -1.88
C GLU A 186 -4.20 4.45 -2.43
N ILE A 187 -4.36 4.54 -3.75
CA ILE A 187 -5.06 5.66 -4.40
C ILE A 187 -6.55 5.69 -4.03
N SER A 188 -7.21 4.55 -3.90
CA SER A 188 -8.60 4.49 -3.47
C SER A 188 -8.79 4.91 -2.01
N ALA A 189 -7.79 4.66 -1.16
CA ALA A 189 -7.83 5.02 0.25
C ALA A 189 -7.49 6.50 0.51
N GLN A 190 -6.46 7.03 -0.16
CA GLN A 190 -5.87 8.34 0.15
C GLN A 190 -6.00 9.37 -0.98
N GLY A 191 -6.48 8.96 -2.16
CA GLY A 191 -6.59 9.78 -3.35
C GLY A 191 -5.25 9.99 -4.07
N MET A 192 -5.30 10.64 -5.24
CA MET A 192 -4.14 10.90 -6.10
C MET A 192 -3.05 11.79 -5.46
N GLY A 193 -3.35 12.46 -4.36
CA GLY A 193 -2.41 13.33 -3.65
C GLY A 193 -1.16 12.60 -3.15
N VAL A 194 -1.28 11.30 -2.82
CA VAL A 194 -0.16 10.47 -2.33
C VAL A 194 1.00 10.40 -3.33
N LEU A 195 0.72 10.42 -4.63
CA LEU A 195 1.75 10.40 -5.69
C LEU A 195 2.69 11.58 -5.57
N SER A 196 2.19 12.77 -5.22
CA SER A 196 3.02 13.96 -5.06
C SER A 196 4.07 13.80 -3.95
N GLY A 197 3.70 13.12 -2.86
CA GLY A 197 4.62 12.79 -1.76
C GLY A 197 5.69 11.80 -2.19
N VAL A 198 5.29 10.73 -2.90
CA VAL A 198 6.23 9.73 -3.41
C VAL A 198 7.24 10.33 -4.39
N VAL A 199 6.77 11.16 -5.31
CA VAL A 199 7.60 11.86 -6.30
C VAL A 199 8.59 12.80 -5.63
N ARG A 200 8.16 13.58 -4.63
CA ARG A 200 9.05 14.47 -3.85
C ARG A 200 10.09 13.68 -3.06
N ASN A 201 9.71 12.58 -2.44
CA ASN A 201 10.64 11.74 -1.68
C ASN A 201 11.68 11.04 -2.57
N HIS A 202 11.39 10.89 -3.87
CA HIS A 202 12.30 10.33 -4.87
C HIS A 202 12.94 11.41 -5.77
N GLU A 203 12.94 12.68 -5.35
CA GLU A 203 13.67 13.72 -6.10
C GLU A 203 15.16 13.36 -6.21
N GLY A 204 15.66 13.27 -7.46
CA GLY A 204 17.01 12.86 -7.80
C GLY A 204 17.27 11.35 -7.67
N ARG A 205 16.27 10.53 -7.35
CA ARG A 205 16.41 9.07 -7.15
C ARG A 205 15.52 8.27 -8.11
N PRO A 206 15.97 7.09 -8.57
CA PRO A 206 15.15 6.22 -9.40
C PRO A 206 13.87 5.76 -8.67
N LEU A 207 12.72 5.91 -9.33
CA LEU A 207 11.39 5.50 -8.87
C LEU A 207 10.84 4.46 -9.87
N ALA A 208 10.53 3.26 -9.38
CA ALA A 208 9.93 2.22 -10.22
C ALA A 208 8.50 2.61 -10.62
N VAL A 209 8.16 2.47 -11.90
CA VAL A 209 6.83 2.78 -12.44
C VAL A 209 6.39 1.63 -13.32
N ARG A 210 5.18 1.14 -13.08
CA ARG A 210 4.55 0.08 -13.88
C ARG A 210 3.33 0.63 -14.59
N VAL A 211 3.27 0.40 -15.91
CA VAL A 211 2.19 0.87 -16.77
C VAL A 211 1.66 -0.23 -17.66
N MET A 212 0.39 -0.16 -17.99
CA MET A 212 -0.25 -0.97 -19.02
C MET A 212 -0.32 -0.16 -20.31
N ARG A 213 0.30 -0.69 -21.37
CA ARG A 213 0.24 -0.10 -22.72
C ARG A 213 -1.01 -0.55 -23.47
N GLU A 214 -1.32 0.21 -24.52
CA GLU A 214 -2.36 -0.12 -25.50
C GLU A 214 -2.01 -1.45 -26.19
N GLY A 215 -2.69 -2.53 -25.81
CA GLY A 215 -2.35 -3.91 -26.16
C GLY A 215 -2.27 -4.87 -24.97
N GLY A 216 -2.39 -4.35 -23.74
CA GLY A 216 -2.47 -5.16 -22.52
C GLY A 216 -1.12 -5.62 -21.97
N SER A 217 -0.01 -5.23 -22.60
CA SER A 217 1.32 -5.48 -22.08
C SER A 217 1.62 -4.56 -20.90
N VAL A 218 2.04 -5.15 -19.79
CA VAL A 218 2.53 -4.42 -18.62
C VAL A 218 4.04 -4.19 -18.79
N VAL A 219 4.47 -2.93 -18.65
CA VAL A 219 5.87 -2.53 -18.75
C VAL A 219 6.26 -1.88 -17.44
N GLU A 220 7.42 -2.27 -16.91
CA GLU A 220 8.03 -1.65 -15.73
C GLU A 220 9.33 -0.96 -16.14
N PHE A 221 9.50 0.29 -15.70
CA PHE A 221 10.70 1.07 -15.94
C PHE A 221 11.01 1.97 -14.74
N SER A 222 12.20 2.57 -14.76
CA SER A 222 12.63 3.49 -13.72
C SER A 222 12.54 4.94 -14.20
N LEU A 223 11.81 5.76 -13.44
CA LEU A 223 11.65 7.19 -13.65
C LEU A 223 12.39 7.91 -12.53
N THR A 224 13.22 8.91 -12.85
CA THR A 224 13.91 9.71 -11.81
C THR A 224 13.30 11.11 -11.72
N PRO A 225 12.44 11.41 -10.72
CA PRO A 225 11.89 12.75 -10.53
C PRO A 225 12.96 13.80 -10.30
N GLY A 226 12.77 15.01 -10.81
CA GLY A 226 13.73 16.08 -10.59
C GLY A 226 13.37 17.38 -11.31
N PRO A 227 14.09 18.48 -11.00
CA PRO A 227 13.92 19.74 -11.70
C PRO A 227 14.23 19.58 -13.19
N TRP A 228 13.41 20.22 -14.02
CA TRP A 228 13.53 20.23 -15.48
C TRP A 228 13.04 21.58 -16.02
N ALA A 229 13.08 21.78 -17.34
CA ALA A 229 12.76 23.07 -17.96
C ALA A 229 11.28 23.51 -17.83
N GLY A 230 10.38 22.61 -17.41
CA GLY A 230 8.96 22.89 -17.21
C GLY A 230 8.53 22.85 -15.75
N GLN A 231 7.23 22.69 -15.51
CA GLN A 231 6.65 22.71 -14.16
C GLN A 231 6.68 21.33 -13.48
N GLY A 232 6.91 21.33 -12.17
CA GLY A 232 6.90 20.13 -11.34
C GLY A 232 8.14 19.24 -11.50
N LEU A 233 8.06 18.00 -11.02
CA LEU A 233 9.19 17.07 -10.93
C LEU A 233 9.15 15.91 -11.95
N LEU A 234 8.05 15.76 -12.70
CA LEU A 234 7.83 14.64 -13.63
C LEU A 234 7.64 15.10 -15.08
N GLY A 235 6.86 16.17 -15.28
CA GLY A 235 6.47 16.67 -16.60
C GLY A 235 5.44 15.81 -17.34
N CYS A 236 4.56 15.14 -16.61
CA CYS A 236 3.39 14.45 -17.17
C CYS A 236 2.08 14.86 -16.47
N HIS A 237 0.95 14.68 -17.17
CA HIS A 237 -0.39 14.84 -16.62
C HIS A 237 -1.04 13.46 -16.45
N LEU A 238 -1.55 13.21 -15.24
CA LEU A 238 -2.22 11.97 -14.86
C LEU A 238 -3.69 12.28 -14.56
N SER A 239 -4.61 11.64 -15.28
CA SER A 239 -6.04 11.68 -14.99
C SER A 239 -6.48 10.39 -14.31
N PRO A 240 -7.32 10.45 -13.26
CA PRO A 240 -7.95 9.27 -12.67
C PRO A 240 -8.78 8.50 -13.70
N LEU A 241 -8.80 7.17 -13.56
CA LEU A 241 -9.65 6.26 -14.36
C LEU A 241 -11.08 6.15 -13.81
#